data_AF-A0A8G1RL74-F1
#
_entry.id   AF-A0A8G1RL74-F1
#
_cell.length_a   1.000
_cell.length_b   1.000
_cell.length_c   1.000
_cell.angle_alpha   90.00
_cell.angle_beta   90.00
_cell.angle_gamma   90.00
#
_symmetry.space_group_name_H-M   'P 1'
#
loop_
_entity.id
_entity.type
_entity.pdbx_description
1 polymer ?
#
loop_
_entity_poly.entity_id
_entity_poly.type
_entity_poly.pdbx_seq_one_letter_code
_entity_poly.pdbx_strand_id
1 'polypeptide(L)'
;MSPSSVLLAYYSLKHVSTEAFVLRESGVSCLYGLKLRVTSVALSPDGQRLAYSSNEKEIPLWQVESSGADTMVDTLPIDVPSPTRRLSISPDSQYIARASDQGVDIWSVADKMVIRRLGNDAGDVTSVCFSADGRLLARAEIRALACSRDGRYILSSSETTNEITLWDVATKEKLQIIEAPGPTQLLRLSEDQRYVLTERGAFPISGASAPGQDGSSAPATVECPAFLAVRDNWIVTGARRRLWLPPEYRGVWALHGRVFDIGSKLGRVLKFVLRE
;
A
#
# COMPACT_ATOMS: atom_id res chain seq x y z
N MET A 1 13.21 -13.25 11.33
CA MET A 1 13.62 -12.11 10.49
C MET A 1 12.34 -11.55 9.88
N SER A 2 11.94 -10.34 10.28
CA SER A 2 10.80 -9.65 9.67
C SER A 2 11.23 -9.19 8.26
N PRO A 3 10.40 -9.30 7.22
CA PRO A 3 10.78 -8.86 5.89
C PRO A 3 10.94 -7.33 5.87
N SER A 4 12.20 -6.88 5.83
CA SER A 4 12.66 -5.48 5.99
C SER A 4 12.45 -4.57 4.77
N SER A 5 11.55 -4.92 3.87
CA SER A 5 11.35 -4.21 2.60
C SER A 5 9.94 -3.63 2.54
N VAL A 6 9.83 -2.30 2.46
CA VAL A 6 8.56 -1.62 2.24
C VAL A 6 8.58 -0.99 0.85
N LEU A 7 7.58 -1.32 0.05
CA LEU A 7 7.52 -0.82 -1.30
C LEU A 7 6.94 0.60 -1.35
N LEU A 8 7.60 1.48 -2.09
CA LEU A 8 7.03 2.76 -2.50
C LEU A 8 6.86 2.77 -4.02
N ALA A 9 5.66 2.43 -4.47
CA ALA A 9 5.30 2.70 -5.85
C ALA A 9 5.07 4.21 -6.02
N TYR A 10 5.91 4.87 -6.81
CA TYR A 10 5.73 6.26 -7.18
C TYR A 10 4.76 6.36 -8.37
N TYR A 11 3.91 7.38 -8.34
CA TYR A 11 3.01 7.75 -9.43
C TYR A 11 3.17 9.25 -9.69
N SER A 12 3.67 9.63 -10.87
CA SER A 12 3.72 11.04 -11.29
C SER A 12 2.54 11.39 -12.17
N LEU A 13 1.72 12.34 -11.74
CA LEU A 13 0.56 12.81 -12.50
C LEU A 13 0.90 13.81 -13.61
N LYS A 14 2.16 14.27 -13.76
CA LYS A 14 2.42 15.44 -14.62
C LYS A 14 3.37 15.28 -15.79
N HIS A 15 4.30 14.32 -15.83
CA HIS A 15 5.16 14.16 -17.02
C HIS A 15 5.57 12.69 -17.23
N VAL A 16 5.00 12.06 -18.27
CA VAL A 16 5.37 10.89 -19.12
C VAL A 16 6.19 9.69 -18.59
N SER A 17 6.90 9.75 -17.45
CA SER A 17 7.60 8.61 -16.86
C SER A 17 7.12 8.34 -15.44
N THR A 18 6.82 7.06 -15.16
CA THR A 18 6.52 6.59 -13.81
C THR A 18 7.55 5.55 -13.43
N GLU A 19 8.26 5.78 -12.33
CA GLU A 19 9.29 4.90 -11.82
C GLU A 19 8.75 4.12 -10.60
N ALA A 20 9.12 2.85 -10.48
CA ALA A 20 8.80 2.03 -9.31
C ALA A 20 10.06 1.93 -8.43
N PHE A 21 9.90 2.19 -7.13
CA PHE A 21 11.00 2.14 -6.17
C PHE A 21 10.75 1.09 -5.10
N VAL A 22 11.81 0.40 -4.69
CA VAL A 22 11.79 -0.44 -3.50
C VAL A 22 12.58 0.27 -2.40
N LEU A 23 11.95 0.44 -1.25
CA LEU A 23 12.61 0.95 -0.06
C LEU A 23 13.07 -0.22 0.79
N ARG A 24 14.31 -0.13 1.23
CA ARG A 24 14.96 -1.06 2.16
C ARG A 24 15.56 -0.26 3.29
N GLU A 25 15.97 -0.93 4.37
CA GLU A 25 16.83 -0.31 5.38
C GLU A 25 18.13 0.23 4.77
N SER A 26 18.76 -0.51 3.86
CA SER A 26 20.02 -0.15 3.20
C SER A 26 19.92 1.06 2.27
N GLY A 27 18.74 1.37 1.73
CA GLY A 27 18.58 2.44 0.75
C GLY A 27 17.30 2.33 -0.04
N VAL A 28 17.15 3.26 -0.99
CA VAL A 28 16.08 3.23 -1.99
C VAL A 28 16.70 2.75 -3.29
N SER A 29 16.17 1.66 -3.86
CA SER A 29 16.52 1.25 -5.22
C SER A 29 15.38 1.62 -6.17
N CYS A 30 15.73 2.16 -7.34
CA CYS A 30 14.80 2.23 -8.46
C CYS A 30 14.84 0.88 -9.16
N LEU A 31 13.69 0.22 -9.30
CA LEU A 31 13.62 -1.10 -9.92
C LEU A 31 14.00 -1.05 -11.40
N TYR A 32 13.77 0.08 -12.06
CA TYR A 32 14.33 0.44 -13.36
C TYR A 32 13.81 1.84 -13.76
N GLY A 33 14.58 2.59 -14.56
CA GLY A 33 14.15 3.84 -15.19
C GLY A 33 13.13 3.60 -16.30
N LEU A 34 11.92 3.19 -15.92
CA LEU A 34 10.85 2.87 -16.86
C LEU A 34 10.37 4.16 -17.54
N LYS A 35 10.59 4.27 -18.86
CA LYS A 35 9.86 5.21 -19.73
C LYS A 35 8.42 4.76 -19.97
N LEU A 36 7.79 4.14 -18.96
CA LEU A 36 6.45 3.58 -19.05
C LEU A 36 5.57 4.21 -17.98
N ARG A 37 4.28 4.29 -18.28
CA ARG A 37 3.26 4.69 -17.31
C ARG A 37 2.87 3.48 -16.48
N VAL A 38 3.43 3.37 -15.27
CA VAL A 38 3.04 2.37 -14.27
C VAL A 38 1.64 2.72 -13.75
N THR A 39 0.75 1.73 -13.72
CA THR A 39 -0.65 1.88 -13.33
C THR A 39 -0.97 1.24 -11.98
N SER A 40 -0.23 0.20 -11.58
CA SER A 40 -0.35 -0.45 -10.28
C SER A 40 0.92 -1.23 -9.95
N VAL A 41 1.17 -1.44 -8.67
CA VAL A 41 2.30 -2.24 -8.17
C VAL A 41 1.84 -3.06 -6.98
N ALA A 42 2.36 -4.27 -6.83
CA ALA A 42 2.11 -5.15 -5.71
C ALA A 42 3.42 -5.78 -5.21
N LEU A 43 3.58 -5.81 -3.89
CA LEU A 43 4.64 -6.53 -3.19
C LEU A 43 4.05 -7.78 -2.53
N SER A 44 4.79 -8.87 -2.57
CA SER A 44 4.53 -10.05 -1.76
C SER A 44 4.69 -9.74 -0.26
N PRO A 45 3.98 -10.43 0.64
CA PRO A 45 4.11 -10.17 2.07
C PRO A 45 5.47 -10.50 2.69
N ASP A 46 6.25 -11.38 2.04
CA ASP A 46 7.65 -11.66 2.40
C ASP A 46 8.63 -10.60 1.86
N GLY A 47 8.14 -9.66 1.03
CA GLY A 47 8.94 -8.60 0.44
C GLY A 47 9.96 -9.06 -0.61
N GLN A 48 9.89 -10.32 -1.06
CA GLN A 48 10.85 -10.93 -1.97
C GLN A 48 10.42 -10.91 -3.43
N ARG A 49 9.13 -10.67 -3.68
CA ARG A 49 8.56 -10.55 -5.02
C ARG A 49 7.82 -9.25 -5.21
N LEU A 50 7.96 -8.68 -6.40
CA LEU A 50 7.25 -7.50 -6.84
C LEU A 50 6.70 -7.67 -8.24
N ALA A 51 5.47 -7.23 -8.45
CA ALA A 51 4.87 -7.10 -9.76
C ALA A 51 4.40 -5.67 -10.00
N TYR A 52 4.51 -5.18 -11.23
CA TYR A 52 3.88 -3.92 -11.63
C TYR A 52 3.16 -4.06 -12.96
N SER A 53 2.11 -3.27 -13.14
CA SER A 53 1.40 -3.14 -14.41
C SER A 53 1.73 -1.81 -15.06
N SER A 54 1.76 -1.80 -16.38
CA SER A 54 1.84 -0.59 -17.19
C SER A 54 0.76 -0.62 -18.28
N ASN A 55 0.88 0.21 -19.31
CA ASN A 55 0.05 0.11 -20.51
C ASN A 55 0.50 -1.02 -21.46
N GLU A 56 1.60 -1.71 -21.15
CA GLU A 56 2.09 -2.86 -21.92
C GLU A 56 1.25 -4.12 -21.65
N LYS A 57 1.41 -5.13 -22.52
CA LYS A 57 0.64 -6.39 -22.49
C LYS A 57 1.23 -7.45 -21.55
N GLU A 58 2.10 -7.05 -20.63
CA GLU A 58 2.76 -7.97 -19.71
C GLU A 58 2.86 -7.35 -18.32
N ILE A 59 2.90 -8.21 -17.31
CA ILE A 59 3.18 -7.85 -15.91
C ILE A 59 4.55 -8.44 -15.57
N PRO A 60 5.61 -7.60 -15.49
CA PRO A 60 6.92 -8.04 -15.04
C PRO A 60 6.89 -8.48 -13.58
N LEU A 61 7.57 -9.60 -13.29
CA LEU A 61 7.79 -10.11 -11.95
C LEU A 61 9.27 -9.98 -11.59
N TRP A 62 9.52 -9.36 -10.45
CA TRP A 62 10.85 -9.05 -9.94
C TRP A 62 11.11 -9.84 -8.67
N GLN A 63 12.28 -10.43 -8.58
CA GLN A 63 12.87 -10.85 -7.32
C GLN A 63 13.49 -9.62 -6.66
N VAL A 64 13.06 -9.36 -5.44
CA VAL A 64 13.49 -8.24 -4.61
C VAL A 64 14.45 -8.79 -3.57
N GLU A 65 15.69 -8.31 -3.60
CA GLU A 65 16.71 -8.74 -2.65
C GLU A 65 17.04 -7.64 -1.63
N SER A 66 17.35 -8.02 -0.39
CA SER A 66 17.81 -7.07 0.63
C SER A 66 19.13 -6.37 0.25
N SER A 67 19.94 -7.02 -0.60
CA SER A 67 21.18 -6.49 -1.18
C SER A 67 20.94 -5.30 -2.12
N GLY A 68 19.70 -5.16 -2.63
CA GLY A 68 19.38 -4.23 -3.71
C GLY A 68 19.67 -4.77 -5.12
N ALA A 69 20.16 -6.00 -5.25
CA ALA A 69 20.35 -6.69 -6.52
C ALA A 69 19.01 -7.23 -7.07
N ASP A 70 18.07 -6.33 -7.32
CA ASP A 70 16.76 -6.71 -7.85
C ASP A 70 16.89 -7.20 -9.29
N THR A 71 16.17 -8.27 -9.62
CA THR A 71 16.21 -8.86 -10.96
C THR A 71 14.81 -9.18 -11.44
N MET A 72 14.55 -8.90 -12.72
CA MET A 72 13.35 -9.38 -13.38
C MET A 72 13.52 -10.88 -13.62
N VAL A 73 12.69 -11.68 -12.95
CA VAL A 73 12.75 -13.14 -13.03
C VAL A 73 11.71 -13.72 -13.98
N ASP A 74 10.67 -12.96 -14.29
CA ASP A 74 9.60 -13.42 -15.16
C ASP A 74 8.76 -12.31 -15.76
N THR A 75 7.91 -12.67 -16.72
CA THR A 75 6.79 -11.85 -17.17
C THR A 75 5.51 -12.67 -17.26
N LEU A 76 4.40 -12.08 -16.82
CA LEU A 76 3.07 -12.69 -16.94
C LEU A 76 2.33 -12.05 -18.11
N PRO A 77 1.94 -12.81 -19.15
CA PRO A 77 1.24 -12.25 -20.29
C PRO A 77 -0.18 -11.83 -19.92
N ILE A 78 -0.61 -10.71 -20.52
CA ILE A 78 -1.99 -10.22 -20.47
C ILE A 78 -2.67 -10.61 -21.78
N ASP A 79 -3.47 -11.67 -21.73
CA ASP A 79 -4.17 -12.20 -22.91
C ASP A 79 -5.20 -11.20 -23.48
N VAL A 80 -5.91 -10.49 -22.60
CA VAL A 80 -6.92 -9.49 -22.98
C VAL A 80 -6.44 -8.09 -22.55
N PRO A 81 -5.99 -7.26 -23.51
CA PRO A 81 -5.52 -5.91 -23.24
C PRO A 81 -6.64 -5.05 -22.65
N SER A 82 -6.42 -4.58 -21.43
CA SER A 82 -7.32 -3.68 -20.71
C SER A 82 -6.52 -2.93 -19.65
N PRO A 83 -6.84 -1.65 -19.35
CA PRO A 83 -6.17 -0.91 -18.30
C PRO A 83 -6.21 -1.65 -16.96
N THR A 84 -5.03 -1.94 -16.43
CA THR A 84 -4.92 -2.50 -15.08
C THR A 84 -5.25 -1.42 -14.06
N ARG A 85 -6.24 -1.67 -13.21
CA ARG A 85 -6.64 -0.78 -12.11
C ARG A 85 -5.86 -1.06 -10.84
N ARG A 86 -5.74 -2.35 -10.49
CA ARG A 86 -5.02 -2.82 -9.29
C ARG A 86 -4.38 -4.18 -9.51
N LEU A 87 -3.21 -4.37 -8.90
CA LEU A 87 -2.56 -5.66 -8.71
C LEU A 87 -2.56 -6.06 -7.24
N SER A 88 -2.59 -7.36 -6.97
CA SER A 88 -2.39 -7.92 -5.63
C SER A 88 -1.65 -9.25 -5.72
N ILE A 89 -0.75 -9.53 -4.77
CA ILE A 89 -0.06 -10.81 -4.63
C ILE A 89 -0.67 -11.54 -3.43
N SER A 90 -0.92 -12.84 -3.56
CA SER A 90 -1.47 -13.66 -2.48
C SER A 90 -0.49 -13.81 -1.31
N PRO A 91 -0.98 -14.14 -0.09
CA PRO A 91 -0.13 -14.26 1.09
C PRO A 91 0.97 -15.31 0.99
N ASP A 92 0.73 -16.37 0.24
CA ASP A 92 1.66 -17.46 -0.06
C ASP A 92 2.56 -17.18 -1.27
N SER A 93 2.44 -15.98 -1.86
CA SER A 93 3.17 -15.54 -3.06
C SER A 93 2.94 -16.41 -4.30
N GLN A 94 1.96 -17.32 -4.30
CA GLN A 94 1.70 -18.25 -5.41
C GLN A 94 0.81 -17.66 -6.50
N TYR A 95 0.03 -16.63 -6.19
CA TYR A 95 -0.94 -16.05 -7.10
C TYR A 95 -0.78 -14.54 -7.22
N ILE A 96 -1.07 -14.04 -8.42
CA ILE A 96 -1.20 -12.62 -8.70
C ILE A 96 -2.61 -12.37 -9.23
N ALA A 97 -3.29 -11.37 -8.71
CA ALA A 97 -4.59 -10.93 -9.17
C ALA A 97 -4.49 -9.55 -9.83
N ARG A 98 -5.17 -9.38 -10.96
CA ARG A 98 -5.29 -8.11 -11.70
C ARG A 98 -6.73 -7.72 -11.83
N ALA A 99 -7.09 -6.56 -11.27
CA ALA A 99 -8.34 -5.89 -11.55
C ALA A 99 -8.23 -5.07 -12.84
N SER A 100 -9.21 -5.21 -13.72
CA SER A 100 -9.34 -4.47 -14.97
C SER A 100 -10.81 -4.23 -15.30
N ASP A 101 -11.05 -3.46 -16.35
CA ASP A 101 -12.40 -3.21 -16.86
C ASP A 101 -13.05 -4.52 -17.41
N GLN A 102 -12.23 -5.55 -17.68
CA GLN A 102 -12.68 -6.89 -18.13
C GLN A 102 -12.96 -7.86 -16.97
N GLY A 103 -12.89 -7.38 -15.73
CA GLY A 103 -13.00 -8.19 -14.52
C GLY A 103 -11.64 -8.52 -13.92
N VAL A 104 -11.54 -9.70 -13.30
CA VAL A 104 -10.34 -10.10 -12.54
C VAL A 104 -9.67 -11.31 -13.15
N ASP A 105 -8.37 -11.15 -13.43
CA ASP A 105 -7.50 -12.23 -13.86
C ASP A 105 -6.67 -12.72 -12.68
N ILE A 106 -6.51 -14.03 -12.55
CA ILE A 106 -5.67 -14.66 -11.53
C ILE A 106 -4.64 -15.54 -12.23
N TRP A 107 -3.36 -15.24 -12.03
CA TRP A 107 -2.24 -16.04 -12.51
C TRP A 107 -1.70 -16.93 -11.41
N SER A 108 -1.31 -18.15 -11.79
CA SER A 108 -0.34 -18.94 -11.03
C SER A 108 1.06 -18.43 -11.34
N VAL A 109 1.83 -18.07 -10.32
CA VAL A 109 3.23 -17.64 -10.48
C VAL A 109 4.09 -18.81 -10.95
N ALA A 110 3.80 -20.03 -10.49
CA ALA A 110 4.55 -21.22 -10.88
C ALA A 110 4.31 -21.61 -12.35
N ASP A 111 3.04 -21.58 -12.78
CA ASP A 111 2.63 -22.04 -14.11
C ASP A 111 2.68 -20.93 -15.17
N LYS A 112 2.86 -19.68 -14.73
CA LYS A 112 2.96 -18.46 -15.57
C LYS A 112 1.75 -18.25 -16.49
N MET A 113 0.59 -18.73 -16.07
CA MET A 113 -0.64 -18.64 -16.86
C MET A 113 -1.82 -18.21 -16.02
N VAL A 114 -2.81 -17.65 -16.70
CA VAL A 114 -4.12 -17.34 -16.12
C VAL A 114 -4.81 -18.65 -15.77
N ILE A 115 -5.02 -18.90 -14.49
CA ILE A 115 -5.73 -20.09 -13.99
C ILE A 115 -7.21 -19.83 -13.79
N ARG A 116 -7.61 -18.55 -13.69
CA ARG A 116 -9.00 -18.16 -13.51
C ARG A 116 -9.24 -16.74 -14.01
N ARG A 117 -10.38 -16.57 -14.67
CA ARG A 117 -10.93 -15.27 -15.07
C ARG A 117 -12.30 -15.11 -14.43
N LEU A 118 -12.49 -14.04 -13.67
CA LEU A 118 -13.77 -13.66 -13.08
C LEU A 118 -14.34 -12.54 -13.96
N GLY A 119 -15.35 -12.87 -14.77
CA GLY A 119 -16.00 -11.92 -15.68
C GLY A 119 -16.75 -10.79 -14.96
N ASN A 120 -17.18 -9.78 -15.72
CA ASN A 120 -17.77 -8.55 -15.20
C ASN A 120 -19.30 -8.45 -15.42
N ASP A 121 -20.10 -9.42 -14.98
CA ASP A 121 -21.56 -9.37 -15.16
C ASP A 121 -22.25 -8.16 -14.44
N ALA A 122 -21.51 -7.37 -13.66
CA ALA A 122 -22.03 -6.22 -12.90
C ALA A 122 -21.16 -4.93 -12.96
N GLY A 123 -20.19 -4.83 -13.88
CA GLY A 123 -19.38 -3.61 -14.10
C GLY A 123 -17.88 -3.71 -13.75
N ASP A 124 -17.17 -2.61 -13.98
CA ASP A 124 -15.70 -2.51 -13.94
C ASP A 124 -15.13 -2.76 -12.53
N VAL A 125 -14.32 -3.81 -12.37
CA VAL A 125 -13.64 -4.07 -11.10
C VAL A 125 -12.47 -3.11 -10.95
N THR A 126 -12.59 -2.18 -9.99
CA THR A 126 -11.59 -1.13 -9.78
C THR A 126 -10.56 -1.51 -8.72
N SER A 127 -10.87 -2.46 -7.83
CA SER A 127 -9.96 -2.87 -6.76
C SER A 127 -9.99 -4.37 -6.47
N VAL A 128 -8.82 -4.91 -6.14
CA VAL A 128 -8.62 -6.30 -5.68
C VAL A 128 -7.62 -6.33 -4.53
N CYS A 129 -7.81 -7.26 -3.60
CA CYS A 129 -6.86 -7.56 -2.53
C CYS A 129 -7.04 -9.00 -2.04
N PHE A 130 -5.95 -9.71 -1.75
CA PHE A 130 -6.03 -10.97 -1.03
C PHE A 130 -6.14 -10.72 0.48
N SER A 131 -7.04 -11.46 1.14
CA SER A 131 -7.07 -11.58 2.60
C SER A 131 -5.98 -12.51 3.09
N ALA A 132 -5.68 -12.44 4.39
CA ALA A 132 -4.62 -13.23 5.03
C ALA A 132 -4.82 -14.76 4.90
N ASP A 133 -6.07 -15.22 4.77
CA ASP A 133 -6.43 -16.62 4.53
C ASP A 133 -6.38 -17.05 3.05
N GLY A 134 -5.89 -16.17 2.16
CA GLY A 134 -5.71 -16.45 0.73
C GLY A 134 -6.96 -16.25 -0.11
N ARG A 135 -8.07 -15.76 0.44
CA ARG A 135 -9.26 -15.43 -0.36
C ARG A 135 -9.09 -14.12 -1.11
N LEU A 136 -9.62 -14.07 -2.33
CA LEU A 136 -9.56 -12.86 -3.16
C LEU A 136 -10.82 -12.02 -2.97
N LEU A 137 -10.64 -10.77 -2.57
CA LEU A 137 -11.68 -9.75 -2.56
C LEU A 137 -11.55 -8.91 -3.83
N ALA A 138 -12.67 -8.71 -4.53
CA ALA A 138 -12.76 -7.92 -5.75
C ALA A 138 -13.99 -7.02 -5.68
N ARG A 139 -13.82 -5.72 -5.98
CA ARG A 139 -14.93 -4.76 -5.87
C ARG A 139 -14.81 -3.63 -6.88
N ALA A 140 -15.96 -3.25 -7.44
CA ALA A 140 -16.15 -2.05 -8.25
C ALA A 140 -16.33 -0.80 -7.36
N GLU A 141 -16.07 0.37 -7.93
CA GLU A 141 -16.28 1.69 -7.29
C GLU A 141 -15.48 1.93 -5.99
N ILE A 142 -14.49 1.09 -5.73
CA ILE A 142 -13.54 1.25 -4.63
C ILE A 142 -12.18 1.64 -5.20
N ARG A 143 -11.58 2.70 -4.65
CA ARG A 143 -10.28 3.23 -5.07
C ARG A 143 -9.14 2.36 -4.57
N ALA A 144 -9.21 1.91 -3.32
CA ALA A 144 -8.24 1.01 -2.73
C ALA A 144 -8.88 0.06 -1.72
N LEU A 145 -8.41 -1.18 -1.71
CA LEU A 145 -8.73 -2.21 -0.72
C LEU A 145 -7.44 -2.66 -0.04
N ALA A 146 -7.51 -2.90 1.26
CA ALA A 146 -6.44 -3.54 2.00
C ALA A 146 -7.00 -4.44 3.08
N CYS A 147 -6.38 -5.61 3.26
CA CYS A 147 -6.67 -6.49 4.37
C CYS A 147 -5.62 -6.32 5.48
N SER A 148 -6.10 -6.40 6.72
CA SER A 148 -5.23 -6.64 7.87
C SER A 148 -4.45 -7.95 7.72
N ARG A 149 -3.25 -8.00 8.30
CA ARG A 149 -2.37 -9.18 8.24
C ARG A 149 -2.95 -10.39 8.98
N ASP A 150 -3.74 -10.16 10.01
CA ASP A 150 -4.46 -11.19 10.76
C ASP A 150 -5.81 -11.57 10.13
N GLY A 151 -6.21 -10.86 9.06
CA GLY A 151 -7.47 -11.08 8.35
C GLY A 151 -8.71 -10.59 9.09
N ARG A 152 -8.56 -9.90 10.24
CA ARG A 152 -9.70 -9.42 11.03
C ARG A 152 -10.42 -8.24 10.40
N TYR A 153 -9.67 -7.33 9.79
CA TYR A 153 -10.19 -6.08 9.24
C TYR A 153 -9.96 -5.95 7.74
N ILE A 154 -10.88 -5.24 7.09
CA ILE A 154 -10.75 -4.73 5.72
C ILE A 154 -10.82 -3.21 5.75
N LEU A 155 -9.99 -2.56 4.95
CA LEU A 155 -10.06 -1.14 4.64
C LEU A 155 -10.54 -0.96 3.20
N SER A 156 -11.44 0.00 3.00
CA SER A 156 -11.86 0.44 1.66
C SER A 156 -11.85 1.96 1.56
N SER A 157 -11.26 2.51 0.50
CA SER A 157 -11.42 3.94 0.17
C SER A 157 -12.37 4.13 -1.01
N SER A 158 -13.21 5.15 -0.92
CA SER A 158 -14.19 5.48 -1.95
C SER A 158 -13.53 6.06 -3.21
N GLU A 159 -14.12 5.79 -4.38
CA GLU A 159 -13.74 6.46 -5.64
C GLU A 159 -14.22 7.91 -5.70
N THR A 160 -15.38 8.21 -5.12
CA THR A 160 -16.08 9.50 -5.27
C THR A 160 -15.97 10.38 -4.02
N THR A 161 -15.78 9.78 -2.85
CA THR A 161 -15.63 10.48 -1.57
C THR A 161 -14.20 10.31 -1.04
N ASN A 162 -13.78 11.20 -0.15
CA ASN A 162 -12.49 11.08 0.53
C ASN A 162 -12.57 10.17 1.77
N GLU A 163 -13.56 9.29 1.82
CA GLU A 163 -13.82 8.44 2.98
C GLU A 163 -13.04 7.14 2.88
N ILE A 164 -12.49 6.73 4.02
CA ILE A 164 -11.92 5.42 4.26
C ILE A 164 -12.82 4.72 5.27
N THR A 165 -13.28 3.54 4.92
CA THR A 165 -14.13 2.72 5.79
C THR A 165 -13.34 1.54 6.32
N LEU A 166 -13.43 1.31 7.63
CA LEU A 166 -12.92 0.14 8.32
C LEU A 166 -14.08 -0.83 8.59
N TRP A 167 -13.88 -2.09 8.21
CA TRP A 167 -14.86 -3.16 8.34
C TRP A 167 -14.28 -4.29 9.20
N ASP A 168 -15.11 -4.89 10.04
CA ASP A 168 -14.82 -6.17 10.69
C ASP A 168 -15.23 -7.33 9.78
N VAL A 169 -14.32 -8.26 9.54
CA VAL A 169 -14.55 -9.39 8.63
C VAL A 169 -15.48 -10.43 9.25
N ALA A 170 -15.39 -10.64 10.57
CA ALA A 170 -16.17 -11.65 11.26
C ALA A 170 -17.63 -11.22 11.40
N THR A 171 -17.87 -9.98 11.83
CA THR A 171 -19.23 -9.45 12.01
C THR A 171 -19.84 -8.90 10.73
N LYS A 172 -19.00 -8.56 9.73
CA LYS A 172 -19.36 -7.86 8.48
C LYS A 172 -19.89 -6.45 8.72
N GLU A 173 -19.59 -5.87 9.87
CA GLU A 173 -20.05 -4.55 10.24
C GLU A 173 -19.03 -3.48 9.88
N LYS A 174 -19.56 -2.30 9.59
CA LYS A 174 -18.77 -1.08 9.46
C LYS A 174 -18.40 -0.60 10.86
N LEU A 175 -17.11 -0.59 11.16
CA LEU A 175 -16.59 -0.15 12.46
C LEU A 175 -16.38 1.37 12.51
N GLN A 176 -15.82 1.94 11.44
CA GLN A 176 -15.45 3.35 11.44
C GLN A 176 -15.40 3.93 10.02
N ILE A 177 -15.74 5.21 9.90
CA ILE A 177 -15.50 6.03 8.72
C ILE A 177 -14.47 7.10 9.10
N ILE A 178 -13.44 7.24 8.27
CA ILE A 178 -12.36 8.20 8.43
C ILE A 178 -12.40 9.11 7.20
N GLU A 179 -12.55 10.41 7.43
CA GLU A 179 -12.47 11.41 6.36
C GLU A 179 -11.00 11.79 6.13
N ALA A 180 -10.47 11.43 4.96
CA ALA A 180 -9.14 11.82 4.53
C ALA A 180 -9.18 13.23 3.90
N PRO A 181 -8.08 14.00 3.93
CA PRO A 181 -8.00 15.32 3.32
C PRO A 181 -8.00 15.30 1.77
N GLY A 182 -8.18 14.13 1.15
CA GLY A 182 -8.25 13.96 -0.28
C GLY A 182 -8.36 12.49 -0.70
N PRO A 183 -8.41 12.22 -2.01
CA PRO A 183 -8.52 10.86 -2.52
C PRO A 183 -7.32 10.02 -2.09
N THR A 184 -7.61 8.78 -1.67
CA THR A 184 -6.63 7.88 -1.05
C THR A 184 -6.44 6.62 -1.89
N GLN A 185 -5.21 6.38 -2.34
CA GLN A 185 -4.83 5.24 -3.19
C GLN A 185 -4.08 4.14 -2.44
N LEU A 186 -3.40 4.47 -1.35
CA LEU A 186 -2.66 3.51 -0.54
C LEU A 186 -3.37 3.35 0.80
N LEU A 187 -3.69 2.11 1.15
CA LEU A 187 -4.26 1.76 2.44
C LEU A 187 -3.44 0.64 3.06
N ARG A 188 -3.09 0.80 4.33
CA ARG A 188 -2.54 -0.29 5.14
C ARG A 188 -2.89 -0.07 6.61
N LEU A 189 -2.99 -1.14 7.37
CA LEU A 189 -3.02 -1.05 8.83
C LEU A 189 -1.58 -1.04 9.38
N SER A 190 -1.38 -0.28 10.45
CA SER A 190 -0.15 -0.38 11.25
C SER A 190 -0.01 -1.78 11.84
N GLU A 191 1.22 -2.17 12.20
CA GLU A 191 1.49 -3.51 12.78
C GLU A 191 0.72 -3.73 14.08
N ASP A 192 0.53 -2.68 14.88
CA ASP A 192 -0.26 -2.69 16.11
C ASP A 192 -1.78 -2.56 15.87
N GLN A 193 -2.20 -2.40 14.60
CA GLN A 193 -3.59 -2.21 14.16
C GLN A 193 -4.32 -1.04 14.84
N ARG A 194 -3.58 -0.03 15.30
CA ARG A 194 -4.15 1.17 15.91
C ARG A 194 -4.37 2.30 14.90
N TYR A 195 -3.76 2.21 13.73
CA TYR A 195 -3.78 3.27 12.73
C TYR A 195 -4.02 2.73 11.33
N VAL A 196 -4.80 3.49 10.57
CA VAL A 196 -4.88 3.40 9.11
C VAL A 196 -3.80 4.31 8.53
N LEU A 197 -2.87 3.72 7.79
CA LEU A 197 -1.78 4.41 7.12
C LEU A 197 -2.13 4.63 5.65
N THR A 198 -1.94 5.86 5.19
CA THR A 198 -2.18 6.27 3.80
C THR A 198 -1.11 7.23 3.32
N GLU A 199 -1.08 7.52 2.03
CA GLU A 199 -0.20 8.57 1.49
C GLU A 199 -0.54 9.97 2.03
N ARG A 200 -1.73 10.14 2.63
CA ARG A 200 -2.22 11.40 3.19
C ARG A 200 -1.99 11.55 4.68
N GLY A 201 -1.61 10.50 5.39
CA GLY A 201 -1.43 10.54 6.83
C GLY A 201 -1.67 9.19 7.52
N ALA A 202 -1.47 9.19 8.83
CA ALA A 202 -1.90 8.10 9.70
C ALA A 202 -3.14 8.55 10.47
N PHE A 203 -4.18 7.73 10.46
CA PHE A 203 -5.47 8.02 11.08
C PHE A 203 -5.77 6.99 12.16
N PRO A 204 -6.09 7.41 13.39
CA PRO A 204 -6.33 6.48 14.49
C PRO A 204 -7.64 5.70 14.31
N ILE A 205 -7.62 4.45 14.78
CA ILE A 205 -8.81 3.59 14.87
C ILE A 205 -9.45 3.79 16.24
N SER A 206 -10.72 4.13 16.25
CA SER A 206 -11.50 4.37 17.46
C SER A 206 -11.60 3.07 18.29
N GLY A 207 -11.22 3.13 19.57
CA GLY A 207 -11.23 1.97 20.48
C GLY A 207 -9.87 1.29 20.70
N ALA A 208 -8.81 1.72 20.02
CA ALA A 208 -7.45 1.36 20.38
C ALA A 208 -7.06 2.06 21.70
N SER A 209 -7.32 1.42 22.84
CA SER A 209 -6.95 1.94 24.16
C SER A 209 -5.47 2.33 24.20
N ALA A 210 -5.19 3.59 24.57
CA ALA A 210 -3.89 3.91 25.14
C ALA A 210 -3.73 3.09 26.43
N PRO A 211 -2.56 2.49 26.70
CA PRO A 211 -2.37 1.80 27.97
C PRO A 211 -2.40 2.82 29.11
N GLY A 212 -3.27 2.58 30.10
CA GLY A 212 -3.30 3.31 31.38
C GLY A 212 -4.30 4.48 31.44
N GLN A 213 -5.57 4.18 31.69
CA GLN A 213 -6.45 5.08 32.44
C GLN A 213 -7.20 4.26 33.49
N ASP A 214 -6.49 3.95 34.58
CA ASP A 214 -7.12 3.78 35.88
C ASP A 214 -6.85 5.06 36.69
N GLY A 215 -7.88 5.52 37.39
CA GLY A 215 -7.99 6.88 37.87
C GLY A 215 -6.92 7.34 38.89
N SER A 216 -6.80 8.66 38.95
CA SER A 216 -6.14 9.47 39.98
C SER A 216 -4.68 9.90 39.77
N SER A 217 -4.53 11.23 39.78
CA SER A 217 -3.34 12.07 40.04
C SER A 217 -2.25 12.17 38.95
N ALA A 218 -2.20 13.37 38.33
CA ALA A 218 -1.19 13.94 37.42
C ALA A 218 -0.91 13.15 36.13
N PRO A 219 -0.74 13.82 34.97
CA PRO A 219 -0.49 13.12 33.71
C PRO A 219 0.94 12.55 33.78
N ALA A 220 1.05 11.29 34.21
CA ALA A 220 2.22 10.49 33.92
C ALA A 220 2.38 10.51 32.39
N THR A 221 3.50 11.06 31.94
CA THR A 221 3.94 11.04 30.55
C THR A 221 4.08 9.59 30.13
N VAL A 222 2.99 9.01 29.65
CA VAL A 222 3.04 7.75 28.91
C VAL A 222 3.82 8.06 27.65
N GLU A 223 5.07 7.61 27.62
CA GLU A 223 5.91 7.61 26.44
C GLU A 223 5.22 6.75 25.37
N CYS A 224 4.42 7.41 24.55
CA CYS A 224 3.91 6.85 23.33
C CYS A 224 5.12 6.49 22.45
N PRO A 225 5.24 5.24 21.95
CA PRO A 225 6.22 4.98 20.91
C PRO A 225 5.93 5.94 19.75
N ALA A 226 6.98 6.61 19.27
CA ALA A 226 6.92 7.73 18.36
C ALA A 226 6.29 7.33 17.01
N PHE A 227 4.96 7.30 16.92
CA PHE A 227 4.31 7.07 15.63
C PHE A 227 4.51 8.33 14.79
N LEU A 228 5.08 8.12 13.59
CA LEU A 228 5.41 9.18 12.66
C LEU A 228 4.30 9.26 11.60
N ALA A 229 3.66 10.41 11.49
CA ALA A 229 2.54 10.62 10.58
C ALA A 229 2.73 11.92 9.81
N VAL A 230 2.13 12.03 8.61
CA VAL A 230 2.02 13.32 7.93
C VAL A 230 0.67 13.95 8.26
N ARG A 231 0.65 15.15 8.85
CA ARG A 231 -0.55 15.95 9.17
C ARG A 231 -0.30 17.42 8.82
N ASP A 232 -1.21 18.04 8.05
CA ASP A 232 -1.08 19.44 7.61
C ASP A 232 0.27 19.77 6.96
N ASN A 233 0.79 18.84 6.17
CA ASN A 233 2.12 18.93 5.54
C ASN A 233 3.30 18.87 6.51
N TRP A 234 3.09 18.48 7.76
CA TRP A 234 4.14 18.21 8.72
C TRP A 234 4.28 16.72 8.94
N ILE A 235 5.52 16.23 8.98
CA ILE A 235 5.84 15.04 9.75
C ILE A 235 5.62 15.38 11.22
N VAL A 236 4.77 14.61 11.89
CA VAL A 236 4.49 14.71 13.31
C VAL A 236 4.90 13.41 14.01
N THR A 237 5.38 13.53 15.26
CA THR A 237 5.50 12.40 16.19
C THR A 237 4.59 12.68 17.38
N GLY A 238 3.54 11.88 17.56
CA GLY A 238 2.47 12.22 18.50
C GLY A 238 1.84 13.57 18.17
N ALA A 239 1.86 14.51 19.12
CA ALA A 239 1.35 15.87 18.91
C ALA A 239 2.40 16.86 18.37
N ARG A 240 3.68 16.47 18.28
CA ARG A 240 4.77 17.40 17.94
C ARG A 240 5.03 17.41 16.44
N ARG A 241 5.03 18.59 15.83
CA ARG A 241 5.53 18.85 14.48
C ARG A 241 7.06 18.70 14.48
N ARG A 242 7.59 17.84 13.60
CA ARG A 242 9.03 17.53 13.49
C ARG A 242 9.66 18.10 12.24
N LEU A 243 9.03 17.89 11.08
CA LEU A 243 9.56 18.34 9.80
C LEU A 243 8.43 18.86 8.92
N TRP A 244 8.58 20.05 8.38
CA TRP A 244 7.64 20.56 7.39
C TRP A 244 8.02 20.02 6.02
N LEU A 245 7.03 19.52 5.28
CA LEU A 245 7.22 18.98 3.94
C LEU A 245 7.02 20.09 2.90
N PRO A 246 8.04 20.39 2.08
CA PRO A 246 7.89 21.24 0.91
C PRO A 246 6.86 20.67 -0.09
N PRO A 247 6.16 21.51 -0.88
CA PRO A 247 5.12 21.07 -1.83
C PRO A 247 5.49 19.93 -2.76
N GLU A 248 6.76 19.83 -3.15
CA GLU A 248 7.32 18.80 -4.00
C GLU A 248 7.41 17.42 -3.33
N TYR A 249 7.46 17.37 -2.00
CA TYR A 249 7.50 16.15 -1.17
C TYR A 249 6.14 15.83 -0.51
N ARG A 250 5.10 16.63 -0.80
CA ARG A 250 3.72 16.37 -0.38
C ARG A 250 3.05 15.43 -1.38
N GLY A 251 3.33 14.15 -1.25
CA GLY A 251 2.78 13.15 -2.17
C GLY A 251 2.71 11.77 -1.55
N VAL A 252 3.86 11.11 -1.47
CA VAL A 252 3.95 9.69 -1.10
C VAL A 252 5.06 9.54 -0.07
N TRP A 253 4.79 8.80 0.98
CA TRP A 253 5.75 8.47 2.01
C TRP A 253 5.53 7.04 2.48
N ALA A 254 6.57 6.41 3.01
CA ALA A 254 6.46 5.14 3.72
C ALA A 254 7.22 5.23 5.04
N LEU A 255 6.68 4.53 6.03
CA LEU A 255 7.33 4.29 7.30
C LEU A 255 7.59 2.79 7.41
N HIS A 256 8.83 2.42 7.69
CA HIS A 256 9.23 1.04 7.95
C HIS A 256 10.21 0.98 9.12
N GLY A 257 9.79 0.36 10.23
CA GLY A 257 10.57 0.40 11.47
C GLY A 257 10.93 1.84 11.87
N ARG A 258 12.23 2.16 11.88
CA ARG A 258 12.76 3.50 12.18
C ARG A 258 13.06 4.34 10.94
N VAL A 259 12.79 3.85 9.75
CA VAL A 259 13.13 4.53 8.50
C VAL A 259 11.86 5.11 7.90
N PHE A 260 11.93 6.38 7.56
CA PHE A 260 10.87 7.12 6.92
C PHE A 260 11.36 7.65 5.58
N ASP A 261 10.69 7.24 4.50
CA ASP A 261 11.05 7.64 3.14
C ASP A 261 9.95 8.52 2.55
N ILE A 262 10.35 9.56 1.81
CA ILE A 262 9.45 10.50 1.16
C ILE A 262 9.79 10.63 -0.31
N GLY A 263 8.84 10.28 -1.17
CA GLY A 263 8.95 10.48 -2.61
C GLY A 263 8.52 11.89 -3.03
N SER A 264 9.29 12.50 -3.92
CA SER A 264 8.97 13.77 -4.55
C SER A 264 8.29 13.56 -5.90
N LYS A 265 7.51 14.56 -6.34
CA LYS A 265 6.89 14.60 -7.70
C LYS A 265 7.90 14.63 -8.86
N LEU A 266 9.19 14.69 -8.56
CA LEU A 266 10.29 14.70 -9.51
C LEU A 266 11.12 13.39 -9.44
N GLY A 267 10.62 12.35 -8.77
CA GLY A 267 11.29 11.05 -8.67
C GLY A 267 12.44 10.99 -7.65
N ARG A 268 12.62 12.04 -6.82
CA ARG A 268 13.63 12.02 -5.74
C ARG A 268 13.03 11.34 -4.51
N VAL A 269 13.81 10.53 -3.81
CA VAL A 269 13.40 9.94 -2.54
C VAL A 269 14.33 10.43 -1.42
N LEU A 270 13.74 10.98 -0.37
CA LEU A 270 14.44 11.37 0.85
C LEU A 270 14.26 10.29 1.91
N LYS A 271 15.37 9.82 2.48
CA LYS A 271 15.38 8.88 3.58
C LYS A 271 15.70 9.57 4.89
N PHE A 272 14.92 9.29 5.92
CA PHE A 272 15.12 9.74 7.29
C PHE A 272 15.22 8.53 8.21
N VAL A 273 16.22 8.52 9.10
CA VAL A 273 16.31 7.53 10.18
C VAL A 273 15.91 8.21 11.48
N LEU A 274 14.87 7.68 12.10
CA LEU A 274 14.33 8.18 13.36
C LEU A 274 15.29 7.79 14.49
N ARG A 275 15.81 8.81 15.17
CA ARG A 275 16.56 8.65 16.41
C ARG A 275 15.60 8.79 17.58
N GLU A 276 15.88 8.04 18.65
CA GLU A 276 15.19 8.13 19.94
C GLU A 276 15.31 9.54 20.53
#